data_AF-A0A945XX65-F1
#
_entry.id   AF-A0A945XX65-F1
#
_cell.length_a   1.000
_cell.length_b   1.000
_cell.length_c   1.000
_cell.angle_alpha   90.00
_cell.angle_beta   90.00
_cell.angle_gamma   90.00
#
_symmetry.space_group_name_H-M   'P 1'
#
loop_
_entity.id
_entity.type
_entity.pdbx_description
1 polymer ?
#
loop_
_entity_poly.entity_id
_entity_poly.type
_entity_poly.pdbx_seq_one_letter_code
_entity_poly.pdbx_strand_id
1 'polypeptide(L)'
;MSANTKGVINGSTGIMDGTVIGPYEYAGSLKAFGFKADPEILTHFLKAYLQDQVDGCGYKFSLQRPEAPIVYMLITDALMQGGSAKDGETLGIYRNRSCQFHIPVRLEDEFGHPERGSLQVFSYGSSMQNALTSTEVRGPYMSHCRMLVRAEAEDLDRDASPQTLFELSPQVITPDLSLQNACLLSLEKAVPPENVTPAESAGHSAWRAFEPETVFSLKQFQHEKWPGSACYQALIKTEYAIGKPLAAAAHEEKVEALLKADWHEGDPKLASLCLKIYRYEFHPIVSALGLEVGQSSVCLEENGKVACDTLHPVSYLSLGSTMDKSRMPVTEKLGTTLCYRWRVTEDESQGWERPSD
;
A
#
# COMPACT_ATOMS: atom_id res chain seq x y z
N MET A 1 -24.76 -9.75 -8.13
CA MET A 1 -24.50 -11.20 -7.93
C MET A 1 -23.22 -11.30 -7.12
N SER A 2 -23.21 -12.03 -5.99
CA SER A 2 -21.98 -12.28 -5.23
C SER A 2 -21.06 -13.15 -6.08
N ALA A 3 -19.90 -12.63 -6.48
CA ALA A 3 -18.88 -13.42 -7.14
C ALA A 3 -18.15 -14.19 -6.05
N ASN A 4 -18.54 -15.43 -5.82
CA ASN A 4 -17.82 -16.31 -4.93
C ASN A 4 -16.56 -16.78 -5.68
N THR A 5 -15.39 -16.33 -5.26
CA THR A 5 -14.12 -16.84 -5.80
C THR A 5 -13.58 -17.88 -4.83
N LYS A 6 -13.27 -19.08 -5.34
CA LYS A 6 -12.46 -20.05 -4.58
C LYS A 6 -11.05 -19.48 -4.45
N GLY A 7 -10.59 -19.32 -3.22
CA GLY A 7 -9.25 -18.81 -2.93
C GLY A 7 -8.57 -19.66 -1.87
N VAL A 8 -7.24 -19.74 -1.95
CA VAL A 8 -6.43 -20.40 -0.93
C VAL A 8 -6.31 -19.45 0.27
N ILE A 9 -6.80 -19.84 1.45
CA ILE A 9 -6.76 -19.05 2.69
C ILE A 9 -6.01 -19.79 3.79
N ASN A 10 -5.54 -19.08 4.83
CA ASN A 10 -4.95 -19.71 5.99
C ASN A 10 -6.03 -19.97 7.05
N GLY A 11 -6.47 -21.22 7.19
CA GLY A 11 -7.46 -21.64 8.17
C GLY A 11 -6.86 -22.01 9.51
N SER A 12 -7.73 -22.28 10.49
CA SER A 12 -7.32 -22.77 11.82
C SER A 12 -6.58 -24.11 11.79
N THR A 13 -6.63 -24.83 10.66
CA THR A 13 -5.93 -26.11 10.43
C THR A 13 -4.84 -26.02 9.36
N GLY A 14 -4.40 -24.81 8.99
CA GLY A 14 -3.42 -24.55 7.93
C GLY A 14 -4.07 -24.10 6.62
N ILE A 15 -3.34 -24.20 5.51
CA ILE A 15 -3.77 -23.71 4.21
C ILE A 15 -4.98 -24.52 3.70
N MET A 16 -6.08 -23.85 3.36
CA MET A 16 -7.31 -24.49 2.88
C MET A 16 -7.93 -23.74 1.71
N ASP A 17 -8.68 -24.46 0.88
CA ASP A 17 -9.57 -23.85 -0.12
C ASP A 17 -10.78 -23.25 0.59
N GLY A 18 -10.89 -21.92 0.56
CA GLY A 18 -11.99 -21.17 1.14
C GLY A 18 -12.83 -20.47 0.07
N THR A 19 -14.10 -20.26 0.36
CA THR A 19 -14.90 -19.29 -0.40
C THR A 19 -14.64 -17.91 0.19
N VAL A 20 -13.97 -17.05 -0.56
CA VAL A 20 -13.86 -15.64 -0.20
C VAL A 20 -15.08 -14.92 -0.78
N ILE A 21 -15.80 -14.22 0.08
CA ILE A 21 -16.98 -13.46 -0.30
C ILE A 21 -16.58 -12.02 -0.59
N GLY A 22 -16.81 -11.58 -1.82
CA GLY A 22 -16.68 -10.21 -2.28
C GLY A 22 -17.70 -9.89 -3.38
N PRO A 23 -17.64 -8.71 -4.01
CA PRO A 23 -16.66 -7.63 -3.80
C PRO A 23 -16.79 -6.93 -2.44
N TYR A 24 -15.74 -6.19 -2.05
CA TYR A 24 -15.76 -5.34 -0.85
C TYR A 24 -16.01 -3.88 -1.22
N GLU A 25 -16.83 -3.20 -0.43
CA GLU A 25 -17.16 -1.79 -0.64
C GLU A 25 -16.63 -0.93 0.50
N TYR A 26 -15.91 0.12 0.15
CA TYR A 26 -15.29 1.07 1.05
C TYR A 26 -15.80 2.48 0.78
N ALA A 27 -15.93 3.28 1.83
CA ALA A 27 -16.16 4.71 1.70
C ALA A 27 -15.28 5.48 2.69
N GLY A 28 -14.41 6.33 2.16
CA GLY A 28 -13.40 7.00 2.97
C GLY A 28 -12.62 8.09 2.25
N SER A 29 -11.46 8.38 2.82
CA SER A 29 -10.44 9.23 2.24
C SER A 29 -9.19 8.43 1.87
N LEU A 30 -8.50 8.91 0.83
CA LEU A 30 -7.21 8.41 0.37
C LEU A 30 -6.27 9.62 0.27
N LYS A 31 -5.12 9.55 0.92
CA LYS A 31 -4.02 10.49 0.74
C LYS A 31 -2.83 9.73 0.15
N ALA A 32 -2.25 10.21 -0.94
CA ALA A 32 -1.09 9.60 -1.56
C ALA A 32 0.06 10.61 -1.66
N PHE A 33 1.25 10.19 -1.24
CA PHE A 33 2.47 11.00 -1.24
C PHE A 33 3.55 10.28 -2.05
N GLY A 34 4.10 10.94 -3.06
CA GLY A 34 5.17 10.39 -3.90
C GLY A 34 6.54 10.81 -3.37
N PHE A 35 7.47 9.87 -3.34
CA PHE A 35 8.86 10.07 -2.93
C PHE A 35 9.79 9.55 -4.02
N LYS A 36 10.85 10.31 -4.32
CA LYS A 36 11.88 9.87 -5.26
C LYS A 36 12.62 8.66 -4.69
N ALA A 37 13.00 7.76 -5.58
CA ALA A 37 13.80 6.60 -5.25
C ALA A 37 15.01 6.50 -6.20
N ASP A 38 16.06 5.87 -5.73
CA ASP A 38 17.22 5.49 -6.52
C ASP A 38 16.82 4.42 -7.57
N PRO A 39 17.05 4.67 -8.87
CA PRO A 39 16.77 3.73 -9.95
C PRO A 39 17.35 2.33 -9.77
N GLU A 40 18.61 2.25 -9.35
CA GLU A 40 19.36 1.00 -9.30
C GLU A 40 18.89 0.15 -8.11
N ILE A 41 18.75 0.78 -6.94
CA ILE A 41 18.27 0.12 -5.71
C ILE A 41 16.84 -0.37 -5.93
N LEU A 42 15.94 0.46 -6.45
CA LEU A 42 14.55 0.06 -6.64
C LEU A 42 14.39 -1.02 -7.71
N THR A 43 15.18 -0.98 -8.79
CA THR A 43 15.21 -2.05 -9.80
C THR A 43 15.70 -3.36 -9.21
N HIS A 44 16.77 -3.31 -8.40
CA HIS A 44 17.28 -4.49 -7.71
C HIS A 44 16.24 -5.06 -6.74
N PHE A 45 15.58 -4.20 -5.96
CA PHE A 45 14.50 -4.59 -5.05
C PHE A 45 13.34 -5.24 -5.81
N LEU A 46 12.84 -4.62 -6.89
CA LEU A 46 11.76 -5.19 -7.70
C LEU A 46 12.13 -6.58 -8.23
N LYS A 47 13.38 -6.73 -8.70
CA LYS A 47 13.90 -8.01 -9.17
C LYS A 47 13.88 -9.06 -8.06
N ALA A 48 14.48 -8.77 -6.91
CA ALA A 48 14.62 -9.74 -5.82
C ALA A 48 13.28 -10.06 -5.13
N TYR A 49 12.44 -9.05 -4.91
CA TYR A 49 11.17 -9.16 -4.19
C TYR A 49 10.08 -9.85 -5.04
N LEU A 50 10.04 -9.57 -6.35
CA LEU A 50 8.98 -10.06 -7.22
C LEU A 50 9.49 -10.90 -8.39
N GLN A 51 10.35 -10.35 -9.25
CA GLN A 51 10.70 -11.01 -10.52
C GLN A 51 11.35 -12.39 -10.31
N ASP A 52 12.32 -12.48 -9.40
CA ASP A 52 13.01 -13.73 -9.07
C ASP A 52 12.07 -14.70 -8.35
N GLN A 53 11.09 -14.15 -7.61
CA GLN A 53 10.10 -14.98 -6.93
C GLN A 53 9.17 -15.65 -7.93
N VAL A 54 8.79 -14.96 -9.01
CA VAL A 54 7.85 -15.46 -10.03
C VAL A 54 8.55 -15.98 -11.29
N ASP A 55 9.86 -16.19 -11.27
CA ASP A 55 10.58 -16.69 -12.44
C ASP A 55 9.97 -18.00 -12.97
N GLY A 56 9.84 -18.10 -14.30
CA GLY A 56 9.19 -19.21 -15.00
C GLY A 56 7.65 -19.17 -15.06
N CYS A 57 6.96 -18.19 -14.47
CA CYS A 57 5.49 -18.10 -14.53
C CYS A 57 4.93 -17.47 -15.83
N GLY A 58 5.80 -16.92 -16.67
CA GLY A 58 5.45 -16.23 -17.92
C GLY A 58 5.24 -14.72 -17.77
N TYR A 59 5.27 -14.18 -16.54
CA TYR A 59 5.09 -12.75 -16.28
C TYR A 59 6.42 -12.02 -16.04
N LYS A 60 6.54 -10.81 -16.59
CA LYS A 60 7.71 -9.93 -16.41
C LYS A 60 7.30 -8.59 -15.83
N PHE A 61 8.05 -8.13 -14.84
CA PHE A 61 7.84 -6.85 -14.18
C PHE A 61 8.98 -5.88 -14.50
N SER A 62 8.62 -4.63 -14.76
CA SER A 62 9.56 -3.52 -14.91
C SER A 62 9.02 -2.27 -14.25
N LEU A 63 9.90 -1.33 -13.89
CA LEU A 63 9.49 -0.02 -13.38
C LEU A 63 8.82 0.76 -14.50
N GLN A 64 7.74 1.50 -14.20
CA GLN A 64 7.11 2.36 -15.21
C GLN A 64 8.00 3.54 -15.63
N ARG A 65 8.83 4.03 -14.70
CA ARG A 65 9.78 5.14 -14.89
C ARG A 65 11.17 4.73 -14.38
N PRO A 66 11.94 3.92 -15.13
CA PRO A 66 13.22 3.41 -14.65
C PRO A 66 14.24 4.52 -14.36
N GLU A 67 14.24 5.60 -15.15
CA GLU A 67 15.22 6.70 -15.01
C GLU A 67 14.94 7.65 -13.82
N ALA A 68 13.70 7.66 -13.31
CA ALA A 68 13.28 8.57 -12.25
C ALA A 68 12.07 7.97 -11.52
N PRO A 69 12.26 6.87 -10.77
CA PRO A 69 11.16 6.20 -10.13
C PRO A 69 10.64 6.99 -8.94
N ILE A 70 9.32 6.89 -8.75
CA ILE A 70 8.61 7.47 -7.61
C ILE A 70 7.90 6.33 -6.89
N VAL A 71 8.12 6.22 -5.59
CA VAL A 71 7.38 5.33 -4.70
C VAL A 71 6.26 6.13 -4.04
N TYR A 72 5.06 5.57 -4.02
CA TYR A 72 3.89 6.21 -3.42
C TYR A 72 3.57 5.61 -2.06
N MET A 73 3.50 6.45 -1.04
CA MET A 73 2.91 6.11 0.25
C MET A 73 1.43 6.49 0.24
N LEU A 74 0.56 5.49 0.40
CA LEU A 74 -0.89 5.65 0.44
C LEU A 74 -1.37 5.52 1.89
N ILE A 75 -2.06 6.55 2.38
CA ILE A 75 -2.76 6.55 3.67
C ILE A 75 -4.25 6.50 3.37
N THR A 76 -4.93 5.45 3.80
CA THR A 76 -6.38 5.34 3.70
C THR A 76 -7.03 5.42 5.06
N ASP A 77 -8.20 6.05 5.09
CA ASP A 77 -9.10 6.04 6.23
C ASP A 77 -10.52 5.84 5.72
N ALA A 78 -10.92 4.57 5.70
CA ALA A 78 -12.15 4.14 5.05
C ALA A 78 -13.00 3.29 5.97
N LEU A 79 -14.31 3.46 5.84
CA LEU A 79 -15.28 2.56 6.44
C LEU A 79 -15.62 1.49 5.42
N MET A 80 -15.48 0.22 5.80
CA MET A 80 -16.04 -0.85 5.00
C MET A 80 -17.56 -0.79 5.13
N GLN A 81 -18.25 -0.58 4.01
CA GLN A 81 -19.71 -0.45 3.93
C GLN A 81 -20.39 -1.75 3.53
N GLY A 82 -19.67 -2.67 2.89
CA GLY A 82 -20.26 -3.92 2.39
C GLY A 82 -19.23 -4.99 2.02
N GLY A 83 -19.72 -6.23 2.04
CA GLY A 83 -19.13 -7.49 1.61
C GLY A 83 -20.25 -8.51 1.80
N SER A 84 -20.71 -9.17 0.74
CA SER A 84 -22.08 -9.73 0.72
C SER A 84 -22.30 -10.92 1.68
N ALA A 85 -22.56 -10.68 2.96
CA ALA A 85 -23.39 -11.60 3.72
C ALA A 85 -24.80 -11.49 3.13
N LYS A 86 -25.26 -12.53 2.44
CA LYS A 86 -26.62 -12.60 1.85
C LYS A 86 -27.73 -12.46 2.91
N ASP A 87 -27.41 -12.53 4.20
CA ASP A 87 -28.39 -12.75 5.26
C ASP A 87 -28.33 -11.71 6.39
N GLY A 88 -28.14 -10.42 6.08
CA GLY A 88 -28.39 -9.34 7.04
C GLY A 88 -27.48 -9.29 8.28
N GLU A 89 -26.56 -10.25 8.44
CA GLU A 89 -25.48 -10.18 9.42
C GLU A 89 -24.45 -9.17 8.92
N THR A 90 -24.64 -7.94 9.37
CA THR A 90 -23.65 -6.88 9.20
C THR A 90 -22.42 -7.32 9.98
N LEU A 91 -21.38 -7.84 9.32
CA LEU A 91 -20.03 -7.81 9.89
C LEU A 91 -19.81 -6.35 10.28
N GLY A 92 -19.77 -6.08 11.59
CA GLY A 92 -19.99 -4.74 12.14
C GLY A 92 -19.18 -3.69 11.39
N ILE A 93 -19.78 -2.56 11.04
CA ILE A 93 -19.10 -1.49 10.30
C ILE A 93 -17.78 -1.15 11.00
N TYR A 94 -16.66 -1.53 10.40
CA TYR A 94 -15.34 -1.27 10.97
C TYR A 94 -14.56 -0.28 10.12
N ARG A 95 -13.92 0.68 10.80
CA ARG A 95 -13.07 1.70 10.19
C ARG A 95 -11.69 1.10 9.96
N ASN A 96 -11.33 0.97 8.69
CA ASN A 96 -10.02 0.53 8.25
C ASN A 96 -9.15 1.74 7.98
N ARG A 97 -8.05 1.85 8.73
CA ARG A 97 -6.95 2.72 8.35
C ARG A 97 -5.81 1.83 7.86
N SER A 98 -5.14 2.29 6.81
CA SER A 98 -3.94 1.62 6.34
C SER A 98 -2.91 2.60 5.83
N CYS A 99 -1.66 2.15 5.83
CA CYS A 99 -0.54 2.82 5.20
C CYS A 99 0.17 1.78 4.33
N GLN A 100 0.36 2.09 3.05
CA GLN A 100 0.87 1.15 2.07
C GLN A 100 1.90 1.85 1.17
N PHE A 101 3.01 1.18 0.90
CA PHE A 101 4.00 1.64 -0.08
C PHE A 101 3.78 0.90 -1.39
N HIS A 102 3.67 1.68 -2.47
CA HIS A 102 3.38 1.21 -3.81
C HIS A 102 4.47 1.63 -4.79
N ILE A 103 4.95 0.67 -5.58
CA ILE A 103 5.91 0.89 -6.66
C ILE A 103 5.15 0.83 -8.00
N PRO A 104 5.12 1.89 -8.80
CA PRO A 104 4.57 1.83 -10.15
C PRO A 104 5.32 0.82 -11.03
N VAL A 105 4.61 -0.19 -11.52
CA VAL A 105 5.19 -1.25 -12.36
C VAL A 105 4.40 -1.43 -13.66
N ARG A 106 5.09 -1.95 -14.68
CA ARG A 106 4.51 -2.55 -15.87
C ARG A 106 4.68 -4.06 -15.76
N LEU A 107 3.58 -4.77 -15.95
CA LEU A 107 3.52 -6.21 -16.13
C LEU A 107 3.48 -6.50 -17.63
N GLU A 108 4.30 -7.41 -18.12
CA GLU A 108 4.14 -8.03 -19.43
C GLU A 108 3.72 -9.48 -19.22
N ASP A 109 2.60 -9.87 -19.83
CA ASP A 109 2.17 -11.26 -19.84
C ASP A 109 3.03 -12.14 -20.78
N GLU A 110 2.73 -13.42 -20.84
CA GLU A 110 3.48 -14.38 -21.67
C GLU A 110 3.39 -14.09 -23.19
N PHE A 111 2.35 -13.35 -23.61
CA PHE A 111 2.11 -12.94 -24.99
C PHE A 111 2.72 -11.57 -25.29
N GLY A 112 3.36 -10.93 -24.29
CA GLY A 112 3.95 -9.61 -24.38
C GLY A 112 2.93 -8.48 -24.32
N HIS A 113 1.70 -8.73 -23.84
CA HIS A 113 0.74 -7.66 -23.60
C HIS A 113 1.13 -6.88 -22.35
N PRO A 114 1.36 -5.56 -22.48
CA PRO A 114 1.71 -4.74 -21.34
C PRO A 114 0.46 -4.32 -20.57
N GLU A 115 0.49 -4.51 -19.26
CA GLU A 115 -0.45 -3.97 -18.30
C GLU A 115 0.28 -3.06 -17.30
N ARG A 116 -0.38 -2.02 -16.83
CA ARG A 116 0.14 -1.10 -15.83
C ARG A 116 -0.56 -1.33 -14.49
N GLY A 117 0.15 -1.01 -13.43
CA GLY A 117 -0.39 -1.06 -12.08
C GLY A 117 0.67 -0.66 -11.06
N SER A 118 0.44 -1.03 -9.81
CA SER A 118 1.39 -0.82 -8.73
C SER A 118 1.65 -2.10 -7.96
N LEU A 119 2.89 -2.30 -7.52
CA LEU A 119 3.29 -3.37 -6.63
C LEU A 119 3.19 -2.89 -5.19
N GLN A 120 2.32 -3.53 -4.39
CA GLN A 120 2.19 -3.26 -2.97
C GLN A 120 3.23 -4.06 -2.18
N VAL A 121 4.02 -3.37 -1.34
CA VAL A 121 5.15 -3.98 -0.60
C VAL A 121 5.04 -3.83 0.91
N PHE A 122 5.40 -2.69 1.47
CA PHE A 122 5.25 -2.45 2.91
C PHE A 122 3.83 -2.01 3.22
N SER A 123 3.10 -2.80 4.00
CA SER A 123 1.68 -2.57 4.27
C SER A 123 1.38 -2.68 5.75
N TYR A 124 0.53 -1.77 6.23
CA TYR A 124 0.18 -1.68 7.63
C TYR A 124 -1.31 -1.43 7.77
N GLY A 125 -1.94 -2.05 8.78
CA GLY A 125 -3.37 -1.93 9.06
C GLY A 125 -3.65 -1.61 10.52
N SER A 126 -4.67 -0.77 10.78
CA SER A 126 -5.07 -0.40 12.14
C SER A 126 -5.95 -1.41 12.87
N SER A 127 -6.39 -2.46 12.18
CA SER A 127 -7.21 -3.52 12.75
C SER A 127 -6.63 -4.88 12.36
N MET A 128 -6.68 -5.83 13.30
CA MET A 128 -6.21 -7.19 13.04
C MET A 128 -6.99 -7.83 11.88
N GLN A 129 -8.28 -7.53 11.76
CA GLN A 129 -9.10 -8.01 10.66
C GLN A 129 -8.59 -7.51 9.29
N ASN A 130 -8.24 -6.23 9.16
CA ASN A 130 -7.66 -5.70 7.92
C ASN A 130 -6.31 -6.35 7.62
N ALA A 131 -5.45 -6.51 8.64
CA ALA A 131 -4.15 -7.15 8.49
C ALA A 131 -4.25 -8.61 8.01
N LEU A 132 -5.15 -9.39 8.61
CA LEU A 132 -5.40 -10.78 8.23
C LEU A 132 -6.07 -10.87 6.86
N THR A 133 -7.11 -10.09 6.59
CA THR A 133 -7.77 -10.09 5.27
C THR A 133 -6.79 -9.68 4.16
N SER A 134 -5.94 -8.67 4.39
CA SER A 134 -4.91 -8.31 3.43
C SER A 134 -3.95 -9.46 3.15
N THR A 135 -3.40 -10.07 4.20
CA THR A 135 -2.39 -11.13 4.07
C THR A 135 -2.98 -12.42 3.48
N GLU A 136 -4.14 -12.85 3.97
CA GLU A 136 -4.73 -14.14 3.64
C GLU A 136 -5.61 -14.11 2.41
N VAL A 137 -6.23 -12.98 2.07
CA VAL A 137 -7.12 -12.87 0.91
C VAL A 137 -6.41 -12.16 -0.24
N ARG A 138 -5.91 -10.95 0.01
CA ARG A 138 -5.36 -10.08 -1.05
C ARG A 138 -3.93 -10.46 -1.45
N GLY A 139 -3.16 -11.04 -0.55
CA GLY A 139 -1.78 -11.44 -0.77
C GLY A 139 -0.68 -10.59 -0.12
N PRO A 140 -0.75 -9.25 -0.05
CA PRO A 140 0.32 -8.47 0.55
C PRO A 140 0.32 -8.66 2.06
N TYR A 141 1.50 -9.00 2.59
CA TYR A 141 1.73 -9.05 4.02
C TYR A 141 1.44 -7.68 4.64
N MET A 142 0.52 -7.66 5.60
CA MET A 142 0.12 -6.45 6.30
C MET A 142 0.35 -6.60 7.80
N SER A 143 1.20 -5.74 8.37
CA SER A 143 1.43 -5.71 9.81
C SER A 143 0.33 -4.92 10.51
N HIS A 144 -0.17 -5.48 11.62
CA HIS A 144 -1.05 -4.74 12.51
C HIS A 144 -0.26 -3.66 13.28
N CYS A 145 -0.80 -2.45 13.36
CA CYS A 145 -0.15 -1.34 14.06
C CYS A 145 -1.17 -0.35 14.62
N ARG A 146 -0.72 0.48 15.57
CA ARG A 146 -1.49 1.64 16.00
C ARG A 146 -1.32 2.76 14.97
N MET A 147 -2.44 3.35 14.54
CA MET A 147 -2.42 4.46 13.59
C MET A 147 -3.16 5.68 14.13
N LEU A 148 -2.45 6.80 14.13
CA LEU A 148 -3.03 8.12 14.28
C LEU A 148 -3.23 8.71 12.89
N VAL A 149 -4.48 8.88 12.46
CA VAL A 149 -4.81 9.61 11.23
C VAL A 149 -5.57 10.86 11.64
N ARG A 150 -5.00 12.04 11.36
CA ARG A 150 -5.75 13.31 11.47
C ARG A 150 -6.48 13.54 10.15
N ALA A 151 -7.79 13.78 10.27
CA ALA A 151 -8.74 13.60 9.18
C ALA A 151 -8.57 14.61 8.03
N GLU A 152 -7.89 15.73 8.23
CA GLU A 152 -8.03 16.87 7.33
C GLU A 152 -6.72 17.24 6.63
N ALA A 153 -6.82 17.59 5.35
CA ALA A 153 -5.75 18.23 4.57
C ALA A 153 -5.81 19.77 4.74
N GLU A 154 -6.93 20.32 5.23
CA GLU A 154 -7.09 21.73 5.59
C GLU A 154 -6.33 22.10 6.88
N ASP A 155 -5.87 21.08 7.61
CA ASP A 155 -4.87 21.22 8.65
C ASP A 155 -3.48 21.55 8.10
N LEU A 156 -3.26 21.66 6.79
CA LEU A 156 -1.98 22.18 6.28
C LEU A 156 -1.87 23.70 6.50
N ASP A 157 -2.99 24.43 6.41
CA ASP A 157 -3.03 25.90 6.34
C ASP A 157 -3.34 26.60 7.68
N ARG A 158 -3.63 25.86 8.76
CA ARG A 158 -3.92 26.46 10.09
C ARG A 158 -2.69 26.40 10.99
N ASP A 159 -2.25 27.55 11.49
CA ASP A 159 -1.21 27.66 12.54
C ASP A 159 -1.59 26.86 13.80
N ALA A 160 -2.88 26.60 14.01
CA ALA A 160 -3.41 25.84 15.14
C ALA A 160 -3.50 24.32 14.93
N SER A 161 -3.15 23.79 13.75
CA SER A 161 -3.16 22.33 13.54
C SER A 161 -2.05 21.64 14.33
N PRO A 162 -2.25 20.38 14.74
CA PRO A 162 -1.15 19.58 15.26
C PRO A 162 -0.01 19.46 14.23
N GLN A 163 1.23 19.46 14.73
CA GLN A 163 2.42 19.28 13.90
C GLN A 163 2.43 17.91 13.21
N THR A 164 1.97 16.86 13.88
CA THR A 164 1.87 15.50 13.34
C THR A 164 0.50 15.25 12.71
N LEU A 165 0.50 14.95 11.41
CA LEU A 165 -0.69 14.70 10.60
C LEU A 165 -1.04 13.20 10.53
N PHE A 166 -0.01 12.36 10.52
CA PHE A 166 -0.14 10.91 10.51
C PHE A 166 0.98 10.28 11.33
N GLU A 167 0.66 9.27 12.13
CA GLU A 167 1.65 8.48 12.85
C GLU A 167 1.28 7.00 12.77
N LEU A 168 2.28 6.16 12.62
CA LEU A 168 2.17 4.73 12.53
C LEU A 168 3.17 4.08 13.48
N SER A 169 2.65 3.22 14.36
CA SER A 169 3.44 2.59 15.42
C SER A 169 3.13 1.09 15.50
N PRO A 170 3.90 0.21 14.83
CA PRO A 170 3.75 -1.23 14.98
C PRO A 170 4.19 -1.69 16.37
N GLN A 171 3.76 -2.88 16.74
CA GLN A 171 4.34 -3.58 17.87
C GLN A 171 5.66 -4.20 17.43
N VAL A 172 6.73 -3.90 18.16
CA VAL A 172 8.07 -4.48 17.98
C VAL A 172 8.45 -5.25 19.22
N ILE A 173 9.24 -6.31 19.02
CA ILE A 173 9.90 -7.04 20.11
C ILE A 173 11.28 -6.40 20.29
N THR A 174 11.51 -5.84 21.48
CA THR A 174 12.80 -5.23 21.83
C THR A 174 13.83 -6.30 22.19
N PRO A 175 15.14 -5.98 22.25
CA PRO A 175 16.19 -6.96 22.57
C PRO A 175 16.03 -7.67 23.93
N ASP A 176 15.30 -7.06 24.87
CA ASP A 176 14.93 -7.64 26.16
C ASP A 176 13.63 -8.49 26.10
N LEU A 177 13.13 -8.78 24.90
CA LEU A 177 11.91 -9.55 24.62
C LEU A 177 10.61 -8.88 25.09
N SER A 178 10.65 -7.59 25.42
CA SER A 178 9.42 -6.84 25.72
C SER A 178 8.67 -6.46 24.44
N LEU A 179 7.34 -6.41 24.51
CA LEU A 179 6.49 -5.97 23.39
C LEU A 179 6.17 -4.49 23.57
N GLN A 180 6.56 -3.67 22.59
CA GLN A 180 6.36 -2.22 22.67
C GLN A 180 5.86 -1.64 21.36
N ASN A 181 5.17 -0.49 21.43
CA ASN A 181 4.83 0.25 20.22
C ASN A 181 5.99 1.20 19.90
N ALA A 182 6.65 0.98 18.77
CA ALA A 182 7.69 1.86 18.27
C ALA A 182 7.11 2.79 17.21
N CYS A 183 7.45 4.08 17.22
CA CYS A 183 7.02 4.97 16.14
C CYS A 183 7.83 4.63 14.89
N LEU A 184 7.21 4.00 13.90
CA LEU A 184 7.91 3.65 12.66
C LEU A 184 7.90 4.82 11.67
N LEU A 185 6.79 5.57 11.63
CA LEU A 185 6.60 6.62 10.63
C LEU A 185 5.74 7.76 11.19
N SER A 186 6.16 8.99 10.92
CA SER A 186 5.43 10.22 11.26
C SER A 186 5.44 11.18 10.07
N LEU A 187 4.25 11.57 9.59
CA LEU A 187 4.09 12.65 8.61
C LEU A 187 3.82 13.94 9.38
N GLU A 188 4.69 14.93 9.21
CA GLU A 188 4.67 16.16 9.99
C GLU A 188 4.68 17.40 9.10
N LYS A 189 4.21 18.51 9.66
CA LYS A 189 4.51 19.83 9.14
C LYS A 189 5.99 20.14 9.34
N ALA A 190 6.68 20.46 8.25
CA ALA A 190 8.02 21.01 8.28
C ALA A 190 7.96 22.53 8.47
N VAL A 191 8.88 23.09 9.25
CA VAL A 191 9.16 24.53 9.19
C VAL A 191 9.88 24.77 7.87
N PRO A 192 9.32 25.54 6.92
CA PRO A 192 9.99 25.79 5.66
C PRO A 192 11.33 26.51 5.94
N PRO A 193 12.45 26.08 5.33
CA PRO A 193 13.70 26.82 5.40
C PRO A 193 13.48 28.28 5.00
N GLU A 194 14.14 29.23 5.67
CA GLU A 194 13.98 30.68 5.44
C GLU A 194 14.26 31.13 3.98
N ASN A 195 14.80 30.24 3.12
CA ASN A 195 15.18 30.51 1.73
C ASN A 195 14.69 29.44 0.74
N VAL A 196 13.46 28.91 0.86
CA VAL A 196 12.89 28.06 -0.20
C VAL A 196 12.32 28.96 -1.30
N THR A 197 13.08 29.14 -2.38
CA THR A 197 12.49 29.53 -3.67
C THR A 197 11.50 28.45 -4.09
N PRO A 198 10.26 28.79 -4.50
CA PRO A 198 9.31 27.81 -5.01
C PRO A 198 10.00 26.96 -6.07
N ALA A 199 9.96 25.64 -5.91
CA ALA A 199 10.50 24.74 -6.91
C ALA A 199 9.88 25.11 -8.26
N GLU A 200 10.70 25.32 -9.30
CA GLU A 200 10.21 25.46 -10.66
C GLU A 200 9.26 24.29 -10.93
N SER A 201 8.02 24.62 -11.31
CA SER A 201 6.96 23.67 -11.57
C SER A 201 7.44 22.61 -12.56
N ALA A 202 7.86 21.45 -12.06
CA ALA A 202 8.14 20.30 -12.88
C ALA A 202 6.82 19.90 -13.55
N GLY A 203 6.81 19.86 -14.88
CA GLY A 203 5.59 19.74 -15.66
C GLY A 203 4.79 18.46 -15.35
N HIS A 204 3.46 18.62 -15.39
CA HIS A 204 2.28 17.74 -15.15
C HIS A 204 2.35 16.25 -15.57
N SER A 205 3.50 15.58 -15.56
CA SER A 205 3.73 14.32 -16.28
C SER A 205 3.88 13.08 -15.40
N ALA A 206 4.10 13.21 -14.08
CA ALA A 206 4.40 12.06 -13.24
C ALA A 206 3.17 11.18 -12.92
N TRP A 207 1.96 11.74 -12.98
CA TRP A 207 0.73 11.03 -12.61
C TRP A 207 0.29 9.95 -13.61
N ARG A 208 0.59 10.08 -14.90
CA ARG A 208 0.27 9.01 -15.89
C ARG A 208 0.94 7.65 -15.56
N ALA A 209 1.77 7.59 -14.52
CA ALA A 209 2.43 6.39 -14.05
C ALA A 209 1.78 5.73 -12.80
N PHE A 210 0.99 6.41 -11.98
CA PHE A 210 0.39 5.77 -10.80
C PHE A 210 -1.07 5.41 -11.05
N GLU A 211 -1.32 4.12 -11.31
CA GLU A 211 -2.65 3.56 -11.55
C GLU A 211 -3.06 2.76 -10.30
N PRO A 212 -3.78 3.37 -9.33
CA PRO A 212 -4.21 2.68 -8.11
C PRO A 212 -5.31 1.64 -8.36
N GLU A 213 -5.87 1.62 -9.57
CA GLU A 213 -6.93 0.70 -9.98
C GLU A 213 -6.43 -0.74 -10.10
N THR A 214 -5.15 -0.94 -10.44
CA THR A 214 -4.55 -2.27 -10.56
C THR A 214 -3.39 -2.42 -9.59
N VAL A 215 -3.53 -3.33 -8.63
CA VAL A 215 -2.52 -3.62 -7.61
C VAL A 215 -2.05 -5.06 -7.76
N PHE A 216 -0.74 -5.24 -7.91
CA PHE A 216 -0.08 -6.53 -7.86
C PHE A 216 0.50 -6.77 -6.47
N SER A 217 0.43 -8.03 -6.02
CA SER A 217 1.07 -8.45 -4.78
C SER A 217 1.56 -9.89 -4.87
N LEU A 218 2.59 -10.21 -4.09
CA LEU A 218 3.07 -11.57 -3.92
C LEU A 218 2.50 -12.13 -2.62
N LYS A 219 1.58 -13.08 -2.75
CA LYS A 219 1.04 -13.83 -1.62
C LYS A 219 2.02 -14.93 -1.24
N GLN A 220 2.40 -15.02 0.03
CA GLN A 220 3.29 -16.05 0.53
C GLN A 220 2.78 -16.61 1.86
N PHE A 221 2.81 -17.94 1.99
CA PHE A 221 2.65 -18.61 3.27
C PHE A 221 3.96 -19.32 3.62
N GLN A 222 4.44 -19.10 4.84
CA GLN A 222 5.68 -19.69 5.32
C GLN A 222 5.45 -21.13 5.77
N HIS A 223 6.46 -21.97 5.58
CA HIS A 223 6.43 -23.35 6.03
C HIS A 223 6.60 -23.42 7.55
N GLU A 224 5.74 -24.16 8.25
CA GLU A 224 5.76 -24.29 9.72
C GLU A 224 7.13 -24.73 10.27
N LYS A 225 7.71 -25.80 9.68
CA LYS A 225 9.04 -26.31 10.07
C LYS A 225 10.22 -25.48 9.57
N TRP A 226 10.03 -24.63 8.55
CA TRP A 226 11.10 -23.88 7.88
C TRP A 226 10.63 -22.43 7.66
N PRO A 227 10.60 -21.59 8.71
CA PRO A 227 9.95 -20.27 8.64
C PRO A 227 10.58 -19.27 7.65
N GLY A 228 11.79 -19.54 7.17
CA GLY A 228 12.46 -18.76 6.10
C GLY A 228 12.07 -19.18 4.68
N SER A 229 11.24 -20.22 4.52
CA SER A 229 10.88 -20.81 3.24
C SER A 229 9.37 -20.78 3.03
N ALA A 230 8.93 -20.20 1.90
CA ALA A 230 7.51 -20.16 1.55
C ALA A 230 7.03 -21.53 1.03
N CYS A 231 6.00 -22.11 1.65
CA CYS A 231 5.35 -23.35 1.19
C CYS A 231 4.28 -23.09 0.12
N TYR A 232 3.81 -21.84 0.01
CA TYR A 232 2.89 -21.39 -1.03
C TYR A 232 3.30 -20.00 -1.51
N GLN A 233 3.27 -19.80 -2.83
CA GLN A 233 3.45 -18.48 -3.43
C GLN A 233 2.43 -18.27 -4.54
N ALA A 234 1.83 -17.09 -4.60
CA ALA A 234 0.95 -16.70 -5.69
C ALA A 234 1.11 -15.24 -6.06
N LEU A 235 1.09 -14.97 -7.37
CA LEU A 235 0.99 -13.62 -7.90
C LEU A 235 -0.49 -13.24 -7.95
N ILE A 236 -0.89 -12.22 -7.18
CA ILE A 236 -2.26 -11.75 -7.10
C ILE A 236 -2.39 -10.40 -7.78
N LYS A 237 -3.43 -10.26 -8.60
CA LYS A 237 -3.89 -8.99 -9.18
C LYS A 237 -5.20 -8.59 -8.53
N THR A 238 -5.23 -7.43 -7.89
CA THR A 238 -6.43 -6.83 -7.30
C THR A 238 -6.84 -5.63 -8.13
N GLU A 239 -8.13 -5.57 -8.48
CA GLU A 239 -8.70 -4.45 -9.24
C GLU A 239 -9.64 -3.63 -8.36
N TYR A 240 -9.46 -2.32 -8.36
CA TYR A 240 -10.30 -1.35 -7.67
C TYR A 240 -11.11 -0.53 -8.67
N ALA A 241 -12.42 -0.49 -8.48
CA ALA A 241 -13.29 0.47 -9.14
C ALA A 241 -13.48 1.68 -8.21
N ILE A 242 -12.79 2.77 -8.52
CA ILE A 242 -12.88 4.03 -7.76
C ILE A 242 -14.08 4.82 -8.26
N GLY A 243 -14.93 5.27 -7.34
CA GLY A 243 -16.03 6.18 -7.63
C GLY A 243 -17.33 5.56 -8.12
N LYS A 244 -17.34 4.28 -8.52
CA LYS A 244 -18.56 3.57 -8.93
C LYS A 244 -19.08 2.68 -7.80
N PRO A 245 -20.12 3.06 -7.04
CA PRO A 245 -20.87 2.06 -6.30
C PRO A 245 -21.53 1.09 -7.31
N LEU A 246 -21.63 -0.20 -6.96
CA LEU A 246 -22.31 -1.21 -7.80
C LEU A 246 -23.78 -0.86 -8.10
N ALA A 247 -24.34 0.15 -7.43
CA ALA A 247 -25.68 0.66 -7.63
C ALA A 247 -25.74 2.20 -7.67
N ALA A 248 -25.33 2.84 -8.77
CA ALA A 248 -25.97 4.09 -9.28
C ALA A 248 -25.23 4.65 -10.51
N ALA A 249 -25.97 4.81 -11.62
CA ALA A 249 -25.51 5.47 -12.84
C ALA A 249 -25.38 7.01 -12.74
N ALA A 250 -25.64 7.61 -11.57
CA ALA A 250 -25.66 9.07 -11.37
C ALA A 250 -24.32 9.67 -10.88
N HIS A 251 -23.27 8.86 -10.73
CA HIS A 251 -21.99 9.30 -10.18
C HIS A 251 -20.86 9.49 -11.22
N GLU A 252 -21.03 9.06 -12.47
CA GLU A 252 -19.92 9.01 -13.45
C GLU A 252 -19.27 10.39 -13.70
N GLU A 253 -20.05 11.47 -13.75
CA GLU A 253 -19.54 12.83 -13.98
C GLU A 253 -18.71 13.38 -12.80
N LYS A 254 -19.08 13.05 -11.55
CA LYS A 254 -18.31 13.40 -10.35
C LYS A 254 -17.04 12.57 -10.20
N VAL A 255 -17.05 11.33 -10.66
CA VAL A 255 -15.89 10.42 -10.61
C VAL A 255 -14.84 10.84 -11.61
N GLU A 256 -15.24 11.22 -12.82
CA GLU A 256 -14.31 11.77 -13.81
C GLU A 256 -13.68 13.08 -13.31
N ALA A 257 -14.43 13.92 -12.58
CA ALA A 257 -13.90 15.12 -11.93
C ALA A 257 -12.96 14.83 -10.74
N LEU A 258 -13.22 13.78 -9.95
CA LEU A 258 -12.36 13.34 -8.84
C LEU A 258 -11.07 12.66 -9.33
N LEU A 259 -11.14 11.91 -10.44
CA LEU A 259 -9.96 11.37 -11.14
C LEU A 259 -9.18 12.48 -11.88
N LYS A 260 -9.84 13.60 -12.18
CA LYS A 260 -9.25 14.86 -12.67
C LYS A 260 -8.80 15.80 -11.54
N ALA A 261 -8.84 15.39 -10.26
CA ALA A 261 -8.32 16.22 -9.18
C ALA A 261 -6.84 16.57 -9.45
N ASP A 262 -6.52 17.86 -9.38
CA ASP A 262 -5.21 18.39 -9.73
C ASP A 262 -4.15 17.84 -8.75
N TRP A 263 -3.28 16.96 -9.25
CA TRP A 263 -2.06 16.56 -8.55
C TRP A 263 -1.09 17.74 -8.58
N HIS A 264 -0.69 18.20 -7.40
CA HIS A 264 0.20 19.34 -7.29
C HIS A 264 1.66 18.87 -7.26
N GLU A 265 2.30 18.76 -8.42
CA GLU A 265 3.76 18.64 -8.53
C GLU A 265 4.39 20.02 -8.27
N GLY A 266 5.37 20.08 -7.37
CA GLY A 266 6.00 21.36 -7.00
C GLY A 266 5.08 22.31 -6.21
N ASP A 267 4.00 21.80 -5.60
CA ASP A 267 3.16 22.59 -4.70
C ASP A 267 4.03 23.20 -3.58
N PRO A 268 3.99 24.52 -3.35
CA PRO A 268 4.61 25.12 -2.17
C PRO A 268 4.18 24.44 -0.86
N LYS A 269 2.98 23.84 -0.79
CA LYS A 269 2.50 23.08 0.37
C LYS A 269 3.24 21.77 0.61
N LEU A 270 3.91 21.20 -0.39
CA LEU A 270 4.76 20.02 -0.18
C LEU A 270 6.05 20.38 0.56
N ALA A 271 6.56 21.59 0.36
CA ALA A 271 7.75 22.07 1.06
C ALA A 271 7.53 22.24 2.57
N SER A 272 6.27 22.39 3.02
CA SER A 272 5.90 22.42 4.43
C SER A 272 5.56 21.05 5.00
N LEU A 273 5.88 19.96 4.30
CA LEU A 273 5.70 18.59 4.75
C LEU A 273 7.01 17.82 4.80
N CYS A 274 7.14 16.97 5.82
CA CYS A 274 8.18 15.96 5.87
C CYS A 274 7.64 14.63 6.40
N LEU A 275 8.18 13.55 5.86
CA LEU A 275 7.97 12.20 6.33
C LEU A 275 9.19 11.76 7.11
N LYS A 276 9.01 11.48 8.39
CA LYS A 276 10.02 10.83 9.24
C LYS A 276 9.81 9.33 9.22
N ILE A 277 10.85 8.57 8.88
CA ILE A 277 10.89 7.11 8.97
C ILE A 277 11.99 6.72 9.94
N TYR A 278 11.61 6.04 11.01
CA TYR A 278 12.53 5.56 12.04
C TYR A 278 13.08 4.20 11.63
N ARG A 279 14.40 4.03 11.75
CA ARG A 279 15.10 2.84 11.25
C ARG A 279 14.96 1.68 12.24
N TYR A 280 14.16 0.69 11.84
CA TYR A 280 14.05 -0.60 12.51
C TYR A 280 14.44 -1.72 11.55
N GLU A 281 15.20 -2.70 12.03
CA GLU A 281 15.75 -3.79 11.21
C GLU A 281 14.65 -4.57 10.47
N PHE A 282 13.51 -4.81 11.13
CA PHE A 282 12.36 -5.53 10.55
C PHE A 282 11.50 -4.67 9.61
N HIS A 283 11.77 -3.37 9.48
CA HIS A 283 11.04 -2.45 8.61
C HIS A 283 12.02 -1.60 7.77
N PRO A 284 12.82 -2.21 6.86
CA PRO A 284 13.89 -1.53 6.13
C PRO A 284 13.36 -0.68 4.96
N ILE A 285 12.30 0.13 5.16
CA ILE A 285 11.56 0.83 4.10
C ILE A 285 12.48 1.70 3.23
N VAL A 286 13.26 2.58 3.86
CA VAL A 286 14.11 3.54 3.14
C VAL A 286 15.20 2.81 2.35
N SER A 287 15.93 1.90 2.99
CA SER A 287 17.04 1.18 2.36
C SER A 287 16.58 0.18 1.31
N ALA A 288 15.46 -0.50 1.52
CA ALA A 288 14.93 -1.48 0.58
C ALA A 288 14.37 -0.81 -0.68
N LEU A 289 13.70 0.33 -0.52
CA LEU A 289 13.09 1.05 -1.65
C LEU A 289 14.03 2.11 -2.26
N GLY A 290 15.21 2.33 -1.69
CA GLY A 290 16.15 3.34 -2.15
C GLY A 290 15.59 4.76 -2.07
N LEU A 291 14.77 5.08 -1.06
CA LEU A 291 14.12 6.40 -0.99
C LEU A 291 15.14 7.51 -0.76
N GLU A 292 14.98 8.64 -1.46
CA GLU A 292 15.86 9.80 -1.34
C GLU A 292 15.64 10.49 0.03
N VAL A 293 16.70 10.49 0.85
CA VAL A 293 16.67 11.09 2.19
C VAL A 293 17.22 12.51 2.13
N GLY A 294 16.39 13.48 2.55
CA GLY A 294 16.84 14.88 2.67
C GLY A 294 17.73 15.10 3.87
N GLN A 295 17.40 14.47 5.01
CA GLN A 295 18.18 14.58 6.25
C GLN A 295 18.09 13.29 7.06
N SER A 296 19.23 12.78 7.54
CA SER A 296 19.27 11.75 8.58
C SER A 296 19.60 12.38 9.93
N SER A 297 18.88 11.98 10.97
CA SER A 297 19.07 12.45 12.34
C SER A 297 19.00 11.28 13.33
N VAL A 298 19.33 11.55 14.59
CA VAL A 298 19.11 10.61 15.70
C VAL A 298 18.07 11.20 16.62
N CYS A 299 16.95 10.49 16.76
CA CYS A 299 15.84 10.87 17.63
C CYS A 299 15.94 10.12 18.96
N LEU A 300 15.47 10.73 20.04
CA LEU A 300 15.29 10.07 21.32
C LEU A 300 13.85 9.54 21.38
N GLU A 301 13.70 8.22 21.41
CA GLU A 301 12.45 7.56 21.77
C GLU A 301 12.51 7.06 23.22
N GLU A 302 11.38 6.59 23.75
CA GLU A 302 11.29 5.99 25.09
C GLU A 302 12.32 4.86 25.29
N ASN A 303 12.72 4.19 24.20
CA ASN A 303 13.66 3.07 24.16
C ASN A 303 15.10 3.44 23.81
N GLY A 304 15.41 4.73 23.75
CA GLY A 304 16.74 5.24 23.48
C GLY A 304 16.87 5.92 22.12
N LYS A 305 18.09 5.94 21.60
CA LYS A 305 18.41 6.65 20.36
C LYS A 305 18.05 5.81 19.15
N VAL A 306 17.16 6.33 18.31
CA VAL A 306 16.75 5.69 17.05
C VAL A 306 17.16 6.60 15.89
N ALA A 307 17.81 6.02 14.88
CA ALA A 307 18.12 6.74 13.67
C ALA A 307 16.83 7.03 12.89
N CYS A 308 16.68 8.23 12.37
CA CYS A 308 15.48 8.71 11.67
C CYS A 308 15.89 9.34 10.35
N ASP A 309 15.20 8.96 9.27
CA ASP A 309 15.33 9.57 7.96
C ASP A 309 14.15 10.51 7.72
N THR A 310 14.46 11.70 7.24
CA THR A 310 13.49 12.72 6.85
C THR A 310 13.45 12.79 5.33
N LEU A 311 12.27 12.53 4.76
CA LEU A 311 11.99 12.55 3.34
C LEU A 311 11.01 13.69 3.05
N HIS A 312 11.09 14.25 1.84
CA HIS A 312 10.17 15.28 1.39
C HIS A 312 9.32 14.75 0.21
N PRO A 313 7.99 14.86 0.30
CA PRO A 313 7.12 14.44 -0.80
C PRO A 313 7.33 15.35 -2.01
N VAL A 314 7.37 14.75 -3.21
CA VAL A 314 7.49 15.46 -4.49
C VAL A 314 6.18 15.58 -5.24
N SER A 315 5.17 14.83 -4.81
CA SER A 315 3.80 14.86 -5.34
C SER A 315 2.80 14.47 -4.26
N TYR A 316 1.57 15.01 -4.34
CA TYR A 316 0.50 14.72 -3.40
C TYR A 316 -0.88 14.62 -4.08
N LEU A 317 -1.70 13.73 -3.54
CA LEU A 317 -3.13 13.62 -3.83
C LEU A 317 -3.94 13.43 -2.56
N SER A 318 -5.11 14.06 -2.56
CA SER A 318 -6.18 13.78 -1.62
C SER A 318 -7.47 13.47 -2.37
N LEU A 319 -8.05 12.30 -2.12
CA LEU A 319 -9.40 11.94 -2.56
C LEU A 319 -10.33 11.75 -1.37
N GLY A 320 -11.60 12.12 -1.54
CA GLY A 320 -12.63 11.98 -0.50
C GLY A 320 -12.43 12.95 0.66
N SER A 321 -12.57 14.25 0.40
CA SER A 321 -12.68 15.26 1.47
C SER A 321 -14.01 15.11 2.20
N THR A 322 -14.02 15.26 3.52
CA THR A 322 -15.23 15.23 4.36
C THR A 322 -16.11 16.49 4.21
N MET A 323 -15.62 17.55 3.56
CA MET A 323 -16.35 18.81 3.37
C MET A 323 -17.47 18.70 2.34
N ASP A 324 -17.25 17.93 1.27
CA ASP A 324 -18.36 17.45 0.45
C ASP A 324 -18.80 16.14 1.10
N LYS A 325 -20.08 15.98 1.44
CA LYS A 325 -20.59 14.79 2.15
C LYS A 325 -20.41 13.46 1.37
N SER A 326 -19.68 13.48 0.26
CA SER A 326 -19.27 12.34 -0.55
C SER A 326 -17.94 11.77 -0.06
N ARG A 327 -18.02 10.77 0.83
CA ARG A 327 -16.92 9.78 0.95
C ARG A 327 -16.68 9.15 -0.42
N MET A 328 -15.42 8.88 -0.78
CA MET A 328 -15.11 8.23 -2.05
C MET A 328 -15.55 6.76 -1.97
N PRO A 329 -16.55 6.31 -2.75
CA PRO A 329 -16.88 4.90 -2.81
C PRO A 329 -15.78 4.18 -3.60
N VAL A 330 -15.30 3.07 -3.08
CA VAL A 330 -14.34 2.19 -3.76
C VAL A 330 -14.88 0.77 -3.68
N THR A 331 -15.04 0.14 -4.82
CA THR A 331 -15.34 -1.29 -4.90
C THR A 331 -14.07 -2.04 -5.21
N GLU A 332 -13.64 -2.90 -4.30
CA GLU A 332 -12.55 -3.83 -4.52
C GLU A 332 -13.11 -5.13 -5.11
N LYS A 333 -12.67 -5.49 -6.32
CA LYS A 333 -12.91 -6.83 -6.85
C LYS A 333 -11.99 -7.81 -6.15
N LEU A 334 -12.46 -9.05 -5.97
CA LEU A 334 -11.65 -10.11 -5.38
C LEU A 334 -10.36 -10.29 -6.19
N GLY A 335 -9.23 -10.41 -5.48
CA GLY A 335 -7.93 -10.63 -6.08
C GLY A 335 -7.93 -11.87 -6.97
N THR A 336 -7.48 -11.71 -8.21
CA THR A 336 -7.31 -12.79 -9.18
C THR A 336 -5.92 -13.37 -9.03
N THR A 337 -5.82 -14.70 -8.86
CA THR A 337 -4.53 -15.39 -8.87
C THR A 337 -4.07 -15.54 -10.31
N LEU A 338 -2.96 -14.89 -10.69
CA LEU A 338 -2.39 -14.99 -12.04
C LEU A 338 -1.58 -16.27 -12.23
N CYS A 339 -0.84 -16.66 -11.21
CA CYS A 339 -0.10 -17.92 -11.12
C CYS A 339 0.16 -18.27 -9.65
N TYR A 340 0.29 -19.56 -9.35
CA TYR A 340 0.67 -20.03 -8.02
C TYR A 340 1.63 -21.23 -8.09
N ARG A 341 2.33 -21.51 -7.00
CA ARG A 341 3.07 -22.75 -6.82
C ARG A 341 3.04 -23.20 -5.37
N TRP A 342 3.14 -24.51 -5.19
CA TRP A 342 3.38 -25.15 -3.90
C TRP A 342 4.84 -25.58 -3.80
N ARG A 343 5.46 -25.35 -2.64
CA ARG A 343 6.74 -25.96 -2.28
C ARG A 343 6.48 -26.96 -1.17
N VAL A 344 6.76 -28.23 -1.47
CA VAL A 344 6.50 -29.36 -0.57
C VAL A 344 7.67 -29.55 0.41
N THR A 345 8.90 -29.24 -0.03
CA THR A 345 10.14 -29.22 0.79
C THR A 345 11.12 -28.14 0.25
N GLU A 346 12.29 -27.95 0.88
CA GLU A 346 13.34 -27.03 0.37
C GLU A 346 13.82 -27.40 -1.05
N ASP A 347 13.83 -28.69 -1.39
CA ASP A 347 14.38 -29.22 -2.65
C ASP A 347 13.31 -29.60 -3.68
N GLU A 348 12.03 -29.66 -3.29
CA GLU A 348 10.91 -30.02 -4.18
C GLU A 348 9.93 -28.85 -4.34
N SER A 349 10.15 -28.04 -5.38
CA SER A 349 9.15 -27.12 -5.90
C SER A 349 8.38 -27.75 -7.04
N GLN A 350 7.05 -27.75 -6.96
CA GLN A 350 6.25 -27.96 -8.16
C GLN A 350 6.39 -26.72 -9.08
N GLY A 351 6.25 -26.94 -10.39
CA GLY A 351 6.25 -25.85 -11.37
C GLY A 351 5.12 -24.85 -11.10
N TRP A 352 5.18 -23.69 -11.75
CA TRP A 352 4.08 -22.73 -11.69
C TRP A 352 2.84 -23.31 -12.35
N GLU A 353 1.72 -23.21 -11.64
CA GLU A 353 0.39 -23.58 -12.12
C GLU A 353 -0.45 -22.32 -12.33
N ARG A 354 -1.45 -22.46 -13.20
CA ARG A 354 -2.51 -21.45 -13.38
C ARG A 354 -3.80 -21.98 -12.80
N PRO A 355 -4.62 -21.14 -12.15
CA PRO A 355 -5.96 -21.54 -11.80
C PRO A 355 -6.72 -21.97 -13.05
N SER A 356 -7.48 -23.07 -12.95
CA SER A 356 -8.46 -23.43 -13.98
C SER A 356 -9.60 -22.40 -13.97
N ASP A 357 -9.93 -21.84 -15.13
CA ASP A 357 -11.03 -20.89 -15.32
C ASP A 357 -12.39 -21.37 -14.77
#